data_AF-A0A9P9PD41-F1
#
_entry.id   AF-A0A9P9PD41-F1
#
_cell.length_a   1.000
_cell.length_b   1.000
_cell.length_c   1.000
_cell.angle_alpha   90.00
_cell.angle_beta   90.00
_cell.angle_gamma   90.00
#
_symmetry.space_group_name_H-M   'P 1'
#
loop_
_entity.id
_entity.type
_entity.pdbx_description
1 polymer ?
#
loop_
_entity_poly.entity_id
_entity_poly.type
_entity_poly.pdbx_seq_one_letter_code
_entity_poly.pdbx_strand_id
1 'polypeptide(L)'
;MDINEMDQGLLIRNPSLTREEFSHHWYHNHAPLVIPMFLYLGVQHYQQVRHSLPSRSPPSHPFQIHGPFTTSSPTLDILSFDGVAGLPPQETLDASRASMPEWVQAYYDEVVKKDERRFLVSEALEHIVRVGPRTVSGEVRVVIQEGRALVEVSEEVWGVWRGYEERGRKE
;
A
#
# COMPACT_ATOMS: atom_id res chain seq x y z
N MET A 1 -13.97 11.20 3.94
CA MET A 1 -13.98 9.80 4.40
C MET A 1 -13.18 9.76 5.67
N ASP A 2 -13.75 9.28 6.77
CA ASP A 2 -12.99 9.10 8.00
C ASP A 2 -12.01 7.94 7.78
N ILE A 3 -10.73 8.18 8.06
CA ILE A 3 -9.63 7.19 8.00
C ILE A 3 -9.95 5.91 8.79
N ASN A 4 -10.83 6.02 9.77
CA ASN A 4 -11.29 4.95 10.63
C ASN A 4 -12.38 4.08 10.02
N GLU A 5 -12.87 4.42 8.82
CA GLU A 5 -13.89 3.67 8.09
C GLU A 5 -13.31 2.95 6.85
N MET A 6 -12.01 3.11 6.60
CA MET A 6 -11.34 2.45 5.48
C MET A 6 -11.15 0.96 5.73
N ASP A 7 -11.51 0.15 4.74
CA ASP A 7 -11.15 -1.26 4.72
C ASP A 7 -9.63 -1.42 4.77
N GLN A 8 -9.21 -2.61 5.20
CA GLN A 8 -7.82 -2.99 5.27
C GLN A 8 -7.55 -4.15 4.31
N GLY A 9 -6.62 -3.95 3.39
CA GLY A 9 -6.14 -5.00 2.49
C GLY A 9 -4.87 -5.64 3.03
N LEU A 10 -4.94 -6.92 3.39
CA LEU A 10 -3.80 -7.67 3.92
C LEU A 10 -2.95 -8.21 2.77
N LEU A 11 -1.64 -7.97 2.84
CA LEU A 11 -0.66 -8.30 1.80
C LEU A 11 0.35 -9.33 2.31
N ILE A 12 0.80 -10.19 1.40
CA ILE A 12 1.79 -11.23 1.67
C ILE A 12 3.06 -10.89 0.90
N ARG A 13 4.20 -10.80 1.61
CA ARG A 13 5.48 -10.45 0.99
C ARG A 13 5.99 -11.57 0.09
N ASN A 14 6.86 -11.22 -0.84
CA ASN A 14 7.70 -12.18 -1.54
C ASN A 14 8.55 -12.95 -0.51
N PRO A 15 8.51 -14.29 -0.49
CA PRO A 15 9.24 -15.09 0.50
C PRO A 15 10.77 -14.90 0.45
N SER A 16 11.32 -14.40 -0.67
CA SER A 16 12.75 -14.11 -0.80
C SER A 16 13.19 -12.84 -0.06
N LEU A 17 12.26 -11.98 0.38
CA LEU A 17 12.56 -10.74 1.11
C LEU A 17 12.32 -10.91 2.60
N THR A 18 13.13 -10.28 3.45
CA THR A 18 12.78 -10.14 4.87
C THR A 18 11.58 -9.20 5.05
N ARG A 19 10.97 -9.18 6.25
CA ARG A 19 9.90 -8.21 6.56
C ARG A 19 10.38 -6.77 6.51
N GLU A 20 11.62 -6.52 6.92
CA GLU A 20 12.24 -5.20 6.86
C GLU A 20 12.47 -4.77 5.42
N GLU A 21 13.00 -5.66 4.57
CA GLU A 21 13.19 -5.41 3.14
C GLU A 21 11.86 -5.17 2.44
N PHE A 22 10.84 -5.98 2.73
CA PHE A 22 9.48 -5.78 2.25
C PHE A 22 8.94 -4.40 2.66
N SER A 23 8.97 -4.07 3.96
CA SER A 23 8.44 -2.80 4.44
C SER A 23 9.21 -1.60 3.86
N HIS A 24 10.53 -1.73 3.73
CA HIS A 24 11.36 -0.68 3.15
C HIS A 24 11.01 -0.47 1.68
N HIS A 25 10.98 -1.54 0.87
CA HIS A 25 10.62 -1.47 -0.54
C HIS A 25 9.20 -0.94 -0.73
N TRP A 26 8.25 -1.43 0.06
CA TRP A 26 6.85 -1.04 -0.07
C TRP A 26 6.63 0.45 0.22
N TYR A 27 7.35 1.02 1.19
CA TYR A 27 7.23 2.44 1.54
C TYR A 27 8.10 3.36 0.66
N HIS A 28 9.36 3.00 0.39
CA HIS A 28 10.32 3.88 -0.28
C HIS A 28 10.37 3.70 -1.80
N ASN A 29 9.93 2.57 -2.34
CA ASN A 29 10.01 2.27 -3.77
C ASN A 29 8.60 2.19 -4.37
N HIS A 30 7.73 1.37 -3.80
CA HIS A 30 6.39 1.16 -4.34
C HIS A 30 5.47 2.35 -4.11
N ALA A 31 5.45 2.93 -2.89
CA ALA A 31 4.55 4.03 -2.57
C ALA A 31 4.72 5.23 -3.53
N PRO A 32 5.94 5.69 -3.85
CA PRO A 32 6.16 6.71 -4.89
C PRO A 32 5.58 6.36 -6.25
N LEU A 33 5.65 5.10 -6.68
CA LEU A 33 5.16 4.66 -8.00
C LEU A 33 3.63 4.72 -8.09
N VAL A 34 2.92 4.43 -7.01
CA VAL A 34 1.44 4.46 -7.01
C VAL A 34 0.84 5.85 -6.78
N ILE A 35 1.60 6.77 -6.18
CA ILE A 35 1.12 8.12 -5.84
C ILE A 35 0.53 8.87 -7.06
N PRO A 36 1.23 9.00 -8.21
CA PRO A 36 0.69 9.74 -9.36
C PRO A 36 -0.68 9.22 -9.82
N MET A 37 -0.80 7.89 -9.91
CA MET A 37 -2.03 7.21 -10.28
C MET A 37 -3.12 7.44 -9.24
N PHE A 38 -2.81 7.28 -7.95
CA PHE A 38 -3.79 7.48 -6.87
C PHE A 38 -4.30 8.90 -6.82
N LEU A 39 -3.43 9.90 -6.96
CA LEU A 39 -3.81 11.30 -7.00
C LEU A 39 -4.68 11.61 -8.22
N TYR A 40 -4.36 11.07 -9.39
CA TYR A 40 -5.17 11.21 -10.60
C TYR A 40 -6.58 10.62 -10.44
N LEU A 41 -6.68 9.45 -9.81
CA LEU A 41 -7.96 8.79 -9.51
C LEU A 41 -8.73 9.45 -8.35
N GLY A 42 -8.21 10.55 -7.79
CA GLY A 42 -8.87 11.30 -6.73
C GLY A 42 -8.77 10.66 -5.34
N VAL A 43 -7.85 9.72 -5.12
CA VAL A 43 -7.62 9.08 -3.82
C VAL A 43 -7.24 10.14 -2.79
N GLN A 44 -8.08 10.28 -1.77
CA GLN A 44 -7.89 11.28 -0.71
C GLN A 44 -6.94 10.80 0.40
N HIS A 45 -6.85 9.49 0.61
CA HIS A 45 -6.07 8.90 1.68
C HIS A 45 -5.50 7.55 1.27
N TYR A 46 -4.23 7.33 1.58
CA TYR A 46 -3.56 6.03 1.43
C TYR A 46 -2.55 5.86 2.56
N GLN A 47 -2.57 4.69 3.20
CA GLN A 47 -1.68 4.37 4.30
C GLN A 47 -1.20 2.92 4.23
N GLN A 48 -0.01 2.69 4.79
CA GLN A 48 0.60 1.40 4.95
C GLN A 48 0.77 1.13 6.44
N VAL A 49 0.22 0.03 6.93
CA VAL A 49 0.47 -0.47 8.28
C VAL A 49 1.49 -1.59 8.17
N ARG A 50 2.57 -1.47 8.94
CA ARG A 50 3.66 -2.44 8.99
C ARG A 50 3.83 -3.00 10.40
N HIS A 51 4.56 -4.11 10.47
CA HIS A 51 5.05 -4.64 11.74
C HIS A 51 5.92 -3.59 12.43
N SER A 52 5.70 -3.39 13.73
CA SER A 52 6.52 -2.48 14.53
C SER A 52 7.95 -3.02 14.58
N LEU A 53 8.91 -2.27 14.03
CA LEU A 53 10.32 -2.64 14.14
C LEU A 53 10.78 -2.55 15.61
N PRO A 54 11.67 -3.45 16.08
CA PRO A 54 12.24 -3.32 17.41
C PRO A 54 12.97 -1.98 17.53
N SER A 55 12.60 -1.20 18.54
CA SER A 55 13.26 0.07 18.83
C SER A 55 14.74 -0.18 19.13
N ARG A 56 15.63 0.63 18.55
CA ARG A 56 17.09 0.57 18.76
C ARG A 56 17.52 1.06 20.15
N SER A 57 16.57 1.31 21.05
CA SER A 57 16.82 1.73 22.44
C SER A 57 17.37 0.57 23.28
N PRO A 58 18.32 0.82 24.20
CA PRO A 58 18.85 -0.22 25.09
C PRO A 58 17.73 -0.80 25.98
N PRO A 59 17.77 -2.11 26.28
CA PRO A 59 16.68 -2.80 26.95
C PRO A 59 16.67 -2.43 28.44
N SER A 60 15.70 -1.63 28.87
CA SER A 60 15.45 -1.41 30.30
C SER A 60 14.29 -2.24 30.86
N HIS A 61 13.57 -3.01 30.04
CA HIS A 61 12.42 -3.81 30.50
C HIS A 61 12.29 -5.14 29.74
N PRO A 62 12.36 -6.31 30.41
CA PRO A 62 12.32 -7.64 29.77
C PRO A 62 10.94 -8.08 29.26
N PHE A 63 9.96 -7.18 29.11
CA PHE A 63 8.59 -7.53 28.72
C PHE A 63 7.89 -6.53 27.79
N GLN A 64 8.62 -5.76 26.98
CA GLN A 64 7.99 -5.22 25.78
C GLN A 64 8.03 -6.30 24.70
N ILE A 65 6.95 -7.07 24.63
CA ILE A 65 6.59 -7.82 23.44
C ILE A 65 6.36 -6.75 22.35
N HIS A 66 7.43 -6.37 21.64
CA HIS A 66 7.34 -5.70 20.35
C HIS A 66 6.81 -6.74 19.36
N GLY A 67 5.52 -7.03 19.50
CA GLY A 67 4.86 -8.12 18.82
C GLY A 67 4.50 -7.76 17.38
N PRO A 68 4.15 -8.78 16.58
CA PRO A 68 3.59 -8.60 15.24
C PRO A 68 2.31 -7.75 15.28
N PHE A 69 1.72 -7.48 14.11
CA PHE A 69 0.35 -6.96 14.01
C PHE A 69 -0.56 -7.46 15.14
N THR A 70 -1.46 -6.60 15.63
CA THR A 70 -2.54 -7.03 16.52
C THR A 70 -3.85 -7.06 15.77
N THR A 71 -4.78 -7.94 16.16
CA THR A 71 -6.09 -8.02 15.53
C THR A 71 -7.22 -8.03 16.55
N SER A 72 -8.35 -7.42 16.17
CA SER A 72 -9.62 -7.53 16.88
C SER A 72 -10.42 -8.77 16.48
N SER A 73 -10.00 -9.51 15.45
CA SER A 73 -10.66 -10.72 14.96
C SER A 73 -9.96 -12.00 15.42
N PRO A 74 -10.57 -12.84 16.27
CA PRO A 74 -9.92 -14.05 16.80
C PRO A 74 -9.75 -15.16 15.76
N THR A 75 -10.40 -15.07 14.60
CA THR A 75 -10.35 -16.07 13.53
C THR A 75 -9.36 -15.72 12.41
N LEU A 76 -8.82 -14.51 12.42
CA LEU A 76 -7.89 -14.04 11.39
C LEU A 76 -6.46 -14.45 11.75
N ASP A 77 -5.85 -15.32 10.93
CA ASP A 77 -4.42 -15.62 11.05
C ASP A 77 -3.58 -14.47 10.49
N ILE A 78 -3.33 -13.46 11.33
CA ILE A 78 -2.54 -12.28 10.98
C ILE A 78 -1.05 -12.57 10.79
N LEU A 79 -0.54 -13.73 11.23
CA LEU A 79 0.87 -14.07 11.11
C LEU A 79 1.25 -14.44 9.67
N SER A 80 0.25 -14.83 8.88
CA SER A 80 0.37 -15.12 7.45
C SER A 80 0.51 -13.84 6.59
N PHE A 81 0.37 -12.64 7.17
CA PHE A 81 0.44 -11.37 6.45
C PHE A 81 1.60 -10.49 6.91
N ASP A 82 2.19 -9.75 5.97
CA ASP A 82 3.38 -8.95 6.20
C ASP A 82 3.15 -7.44 6.03
N GLY A 83 2.01 -7.04 5.43
CA GLY A 83 1.61 -5.64 5.26
C GLY A 83 0.09 -5.45 5.28
N VAL A 84 -0.37 -4.26 5.66
CA VAL A 84 -1.79 -3.88 5.58
C VAL A 84 -1.96 -2.53 4.90
N ALA A 85 -2.62 -2.52 3.74
CA ALA A 85 -2.96 -1.29 3.03
C ALA A 85 -4.29 -0.75 3.54
N GLY A 86 -4.38 0.56 3.81
CA GLY A 86 -5.68 1.22 3.94
C GLY A 86 -6.29 1.39 2.55
N LEU A 87 -7.47 0.82 2.34
CA LEU A 87 -8.18 0.84 1.07
C LEU A 87 -9.52 1.57 1.23
N PRO A 88 -9.93 2.38 0.24
CA PRO A 88 -11.31 2.83 0.19
C PRO A 88 -12.25 1.63 -0.03
N PRO A 89 -13.55 1.75 0.28
CA PRO A 89 -14.54 0.69 0.10
C PRO A 89 -14.46 0.06 -1.31
N GLN A 90 -14.73 -1.24 -1.39
CA GLN A 90 -14.55 -1.99 -2.64
C GLN A 90 -15.32 -1.39 -3.82
N GLU A 91 -16.55 -0.93 -3.58
CA GLU A 91 -17.37 -0.27 -4.61
C GLU A 91 -16.71 0.99 -5.18
N THR A 92 -16.00 1.75 -4.35
CA THR A 92 -15.25 2.94 -4.78
C THR A 92 -14.07 2.54 -5.67
N LEU A 93 -13.33 1.49 -5.30
CA LEU A 93 -12.23 0.99 -6.11
C LEU A 93 -12.70 0.40 -7.44
N ASP A 94 -13.79 -0.37 -7.41
CA ASP A 94 -14.38 -0.97 -8.62
C ASP A 94 -14.91 0.11 -9.57
N ALA A 95 -15.56 1.15 -9.05
CA ALA A 95 -16.00 2.30 -9.84
C ALA A 95 -14.83 3.09 -10.44
N SER A 96 -13.77 3.33 -9.66
CA SER A 96 -12.54 3.97 -10.15
C SER A 96 -11.84 3.13 -11.23
N ARG A 97 -11.89 1.80 -11.12
CA ARG A 97 -11.30 0.90 -12.11
C ARG A 97 -12.13 0.82 -13.39
N ALA A 98 -13.45 0.75 -13.27
CA ALA A 98 -14.36 0.71 -14.41
C ALA A 98 -14.31 1.99 -15.28
N SER A 99 -13.95 3.12 -14.67
CA SER A 99 -13.80 4.41 -15.35
C SER A 99 -12.34 4.78 -15.65
N MET A 100 -11.40 3.87 -15.41
CA MET A 100 -9.98 4.13 -15.60
C MET A 100 -9.64 4.23 -17.10
N PRO A 101 -9.04 5.35 -17.55
CA PRO A 101 -8.57 5.46 -18.93
C PRO A 101 -7.54 4.38 -19.28
N GLU A 102 -7.48 3.96 -20.54
CA GLU A 102 -6.56 2.91 -21.00
C GLU A 102 -5.08 3.24 -20.70
N TRP A 103 -4.68 4.50 -20.83
CA TRP A 103 -3.30 4.91 -20.51
C TRP A 103 -2.96 4.79 -19.02
N VAL A 104 -3.93 4.97 -18.12
CA VAL A 104 -3.74 4.78 -16.67
C VAL A 104 -3.65 3.28 -16.37
N GLN A 105 -4.49 2.48 -17.02
CA GLN A 105 -4.42 1.02 -16.94
C GLN A 105 -3.05 0.51 -17.46
N ALA A 106 -2.53 1.09 -18.55
CA ALA A 106 -1.20 0.77 -19.07
C ALA A 106 -0.09 1.16 -18.08
N TYR A 107 -0.18 2.31 -17.41
CA TYR A 107 0.76 2.67 -16.34
C TYR A 107 0.71 1.64 -15.20
N TYR A 108 -0.49 1.24 -14.77
CA TYR A 108 -0.65 0.20 -13.74
C TYR A 108 0.02 -1.11 -14.18
N ASP A 109 -0.29 -1.61 -15.37
CA ASP A 109 0.23 -2.89 -15.85
C ASP A 109 1.74 -2.88 -16.11
N GLU A 110 2.27 -1.78 -16.65
CA GLU A 110 3.67 -1.71 -17.08
C GLU A 110 4.62 -1.22 -15.99
N VAL A 111 4.14 -0.49 -14.98
CA VAL A 111 4.96 0.10 -13.91
C VAL A 111 4.61 -0.52 -12.56
N VAL A 112 3.37 -0.34 -12.11
CA VAL A 112 2.93 -0.74 -10.76
C VAL A 112 2.97 -2.26 -10.58
N LYS A 113 2.34 -3.02 -11.47
CA LYS A 113 2.31 -4.49 -11.39
C LYS A 113 3.69 -5.11 -11.50
N LYS A 114 4.58 -4.54 -12.31
CA LYS A 114 5.96 -5.02 -12.42
C LYS A 114 6.72 -4.84 -11.11
N ASP A 115 6.44 -3.77 -10.37
CA ASP A 115 7.00 -3.56 -9.05
C ASP A 115 6.36 -4.47 -7.99
N GLU A 116 5.03 -4.61 -7.98
CA GLU A 116 4.30 -5.55 -7.10
C GLU A 116 4.90 -6.95 -7.12
N ARG A 117 5.19 -7.49 -8.31
CA ARG A 117 5.80 -8.82 -8.51
C ARG A 117 7.20 -8.96 -7.89
N ARG A 118 7.88 -7.86 -7.54
CA ARG A 118 9.20 -7.89 -6.90
C ARG A 118 9.08 -8.13 -5.40
N PHE A 119 8.08 -7.52 -4.75
CA PHE A 119 7.99 -7.50 -3.28
C PHE A 119 6.78 -8.23 -2.70
N LEU A 120 5.81 -8.62 -3.50
CA LEU A 120 4.67 -9.45 -3.10
C LEU A 120 4.82 -10.90 -3.58
N VAL A 121 4.12 -11.82 -2.93
CA VAL A 121 4.09 -13.24 -3.31
C VAL A 121 3.41 -13.49 -4.67
N SER A 122 2.48 -12.61 -5.03
CA SER A 122 1.75 -12.58 -6.30
C SER A 122 1.23 -11.17 -6.55
N GLU A 123 0.47 -10.93 -7.62
CA GLU A 123 -0.12 -9.59 -7.84
C GLU A 123 -1.01 -9.22 -6.66
N ALA A 124 -1.04 -7.94 -6.26
CA ALA A 124 -1.76 -7.54 -5.04
C ALA A 124 -3.22 -8.01 -5.08
N LEU A 125 -3.89 -7.81 -6.21
CA LEU A 125 -5.29 -8.19 -6.40
C LEU A 125 -5.57 -9.70 -6.39
N GLU A 126 -4.56 -10.56 -6.57
CA GLU A 126 -4.74 -12.02 -6.58
C GLU A 126 -4.83 -12.62 -5.18
N HIS A 127 -4.20 -11.99 -4.19
CA HIS A 127 -4.08 -12.54 -2.83
C HIS A 127 -4.51 -11.58 -1.73
N ILE A 128 -4.91 -10.35 -2.05
CA ILE A 128 -5.32 -9.39 -1.04
C ILE A 128 -6.55 -9.88 -0.29
N VAL A 129 -6.43 -9.97 1.02
CA VAL A 129 -7.57 -10.28 1.89
C VAL A 129 -8.09 -8.97 2.45
N ARG A 130 -9.32 -8.61 2.09
CA ARG A 130 -9.98 -7.42 2.61
C ARG A 130 -10.65 -7.74 3.94
N VAL A 131 -10.38 -6.91 4.93
CA VAL A 131 -11.02 -6.94 6.24
C VAL A 131 -11.57 -5.57 6.57
N GLY A 132 -12.55 -5.53 7.47
CA GLY A 132 -13.19 -4.29 7.87
C GLY A 132 -12.21 -3.29 8.52
N PRO A 133 -12.64 -2.04 8.70
CA PRO A 133 -11.81 -1.02 9.32
C PRO A 133 -11.32 -1.43 10.70
N ARG A 134 -10.08 -1.04 11.02
CA ARG A 134 -9.43 -1.27 12.32
C ARG A 134 -9.39 -2.75 12.76
N THR A 135 -9.47 -3.69 11.82
CA THR A 135 -9.33 -5.13 12.12
C THR A 135 -7.90 -5.47 12.51
N VAL A 136 -6.91 -4.82 11.89
CA VAL A 136 -5.48 -5.02 12.13
C VAL A 136 -4.84 -3.70 12.55
N SER A 137 -3.95 -3.74 13.54
CA SER A 137 -3.21 -2.58 14.05
C SER A 137 -1.70 -2.84 14.07
N GLY A 138 -0.92 -1.78 13.86
CA GLY A 138 0.54 -1.80 13.75
C GLY A 138 1.10 -0.39 13.58
N GLU A 139 2.35 -0.25 13.14
CA GLU A 139 2.93 1.07 12.84
C GLU A 139 2.33 1.60 11.54
N VAL A 140 1.60 2.72 11.63
CA VAL A 140 0.95 3.35 10.47
C VAL A 140 1.90 4.38 9.83
N ARG A 141 2.06 4.27 8.52
CA ARG A 141 2.73 5.25 7.66
C ARG A 141 1.72 5.78 6.65
N VAL A 142 1.38 7.07 6.77
CA VAL A 142 0.48 7.73 5.83
C VAL A 142 1.29 8.18 4.61
N VAL A 143 0.79 7.83 3.43
CA VAL A 143 1.43 8.12 2.13
C VAL A 143 0.71 9.25 1.41
N ILE A 144 -0.63 9.23 1.43
CA ILE A 144 -1.48 10.31 0.90
C ILE A 144 -2.44 10.73 2.01
N GLN A 145 -2.58 12.03 2.20
CA GLN A 145 -3.56 12.63 3.11
C GLN A 145 -4.17 13.88 2.47
N GLU A 146 -5.50 13.99 2.50
CA GLU A 146 -6.25 15.12 1.91
C GLU A 146 -5.89 15.36 0.43
N GLY A 147 -5.69 14.26 -0.32
CA GLY A 147 -5.31 14.32 -1.74
C GLY A 147 -3.90 14.88 -1.98
N ARG A 148 -3.02 14.86 -0.96
CA ARG A 148 -1.63 15.30 -1.07
C ARG A 148 -0.68 14.16 -0.68
N ALA A 149 0.38 13.98 -1.46
CA ALA A 149 1.44 13.06 -1.12
C ALA A 149 2.23 13.58 0.09
N LEU A 150 2.42 12.73 1.09
CA LEU A 150 3.28 12.98 2.25
C LEU A 150 4.68 12.36 2.10
N VAL A 151 4.87 11.57 1.05
CA VAL A 151 6.14 10.96 0.67
C VAL A 151 6.68 11.68 -0.56
N GLU A 152 8.00 11.87 -0.60
CA GLU A 152 8.68 12.44 -1.76
C GLU A 152 8.57 11.49 -2.96
N VAL A 153 8.15 12.04 -4.10
CA VAL A 153 8.09 11.32 -5.38
C VAL A 153 9.12 11.95 -6.30
N SER A 154 10.07 11.14 -6.79
CA SER A 154 11.14 11.65 -7.63
C SER A 154 10.62 12.18 -8.97
N GLU A 155 11.36 13.12 -9.57
CA GLU A 155 11.04 13.62 -10.91
C GLU A 155 11.10 12.54 -11.99
N GLU A 156 11.86 11.46 -11.78
CA GLU A 156 11.86 10.30 -12.66
C GLU A 156 10.47 9.65 -12.71
N VAL A 157 9.86 9.40 -11.54
CA VAL A 157 8.52 8.80 -11.45
C VAL A 157 7.47 9.73 -12.07
N TRP A 158 7.54 11.03 -11.78
CA TRP A 158 6.66 12.00 -12.42
C TRP A 158 6.89 12.10 -13.94
N GLY A 159 8.13 11.97 -14.39
CA GLY A 159 8.49 11.92 -15.80
C GLY A 159 7.85 10.73 -16.52
N VAL A 160 7.94 9.54 -15.92
CA VAL A 160 7.26 8.34 -16.42
C VAL A 160 5.76 8.57 -16.49
N TRP A 161 5.13 9.01 -15.39
CA TRP A 161 3.69 9.29 -15.34
C TRP A 161 3.23 10.26 -16.44
N ARG A 162 3.92 11.41 -16.59
CA ARG A 162 3.62 12.40 -17.64
C ARG A 162 3.76 11.81 -19.05
N GLY A 163 4.69 10.88 -19.27
CA GLY A 163 4.82 10.17 -20.53
C GLY A 163 3.59 9.32 -20.87
N TYR A 164 3.01 8.63 -19.90
CA TYR A 164 1.74 7.90 -20.10
C TYR A 164 0.55 8.86 -20.26
N GLU A 165 0.51 9.95 -19.49
CA GLU A 165 -0.53 10.98 -19.63
C GLU A 165 -0.53 11.59 -21.04
N GLU A 166 0.65 11.90 -21.58
CA GLU A 166 0.79 12.43 -22.94
C GLU A 166 0.34 11.42 -24.01
N ARG A 167 0.62 10.13 -23.81
CA ARG A 167 0.09 9.06 -24.68
C ARG A 167 -1.43 9.06 -24.69
N GLY A 168 -2.05 9.11 -23.51
CA GLY A 168 -3.51 9.14 -23.37
C GLY A 168 -4.19 10.39 -23.93
N ARG A 169 -3.47 11.52 -24.06
CA ARG A 169 -4.00 12.73 -24.73
C ARG A 169 -3.97 12.65 -26.26
N LYS A 170 -3.23 11.70 -26.82
CA LYS A 170 -3.09 11.49 -28.28
C LYS A 170 -4.02 10.40 -28.81
N GLU A 171 -4.67 9.66 -27.90
CA GLU A 171 -5.74 8.68 -28.16
C GLU A 171 -7.10 9.38 -28.23
#